data_AF-A0A386AYP0-F1
#
_entry.id   AF-A0A386AYP0-F1
#
_cell.length_a   1.000
_cell.length_b   1.000
_cell.length_c   1.000
_cell.angle_alpha   90.00
_cell.angle_beta   90.00
_cell.angle_gamma   90.00
#
_symmetry.space_group_name_H-M   'P 1'
#
loop_
_entity.id
_entity.type
_entity.pdbx_description
1 polymer ?
#
loop_
_entity_poly.entity_id
_entity_poly.type
_entity_poly.pdbx_seq_one_letter_code
_entity_poly.pdbx_strand_id
1 'polypeptide(L)'
;MIIPKYKMHKFSIKKIQFLKSNLDFLFKWFFIGFIFGNIFGSFLIFLRKWILWDGLVIFFVLLILETINYIFLYKIKRKSSRSLIISIRIGLLLGFLIDAYKVGS
;
A
#
# COMPACT_ATOMS: atom_id res chain seq x y z
N MET A 1 20.16 -17.71 -35.90
CA MET A 1 19.86 -16.26 -35.88
C MET A 1 20.64 -15.62 -34.72
N ILE A 2 21.83 -15.09 -34.99
CA ILE A 2 22.71 -14.53 -33.94
C ILE A 2 22.27 -13.09 -33.68
N ILE A 3 21.61 -12.85 -32.53
CA ILE A 3 21.24 -11.50 -32.12
C ILE A 3 22.55 -10.78 -31.74
N PRO A 4 22.89 -9.65 -32.37
CA PRO A 4 24.17 -9.01 -32.11
C PRO A 4 24.22 -8.43 -30.68
N LYS A 5 25.36 -8.57 -29.99
CA LYS A 5 25.58 -8.18 -28.57
C LYS A 5 25.11 -6.75 -28.23
N TYR A 6 25.28 -5.79 -29.13
CA TYR A 6 24.83 -4.40 -28.93
C TYR A 6 23.31 -4.28 -28.79
N LYS A 7 22.55 -5.15 -29.49
CA LYS A 7 21.08 -5.17 -29.47
C LYS A 7 20.58 -5.81 -28.18
N MET A 8 21.29 -6.80 -27.64
CA MET A 8 21.04 -7.35 -26.30
C MET A 8 21.30 -6.31 -25.21
N HIS A 9 22.40 -5.56 -25.27
CA HIS A 9 22.70 -4.53 -24.27
C HIS A 9 21.64 -3.41 -24.25
N LYS A 10 21.19 -2.96 -25.44
CA LYS A 10 20.13 -1.96 -25.58
C LYS A 10 18.76 -2.48 -25.08
N PHE A 11 18.49 -3.77 -25.23
CA PHE A 11 17.29 -4.43 -24.70
C PHE A 11 17.30 -4.50 -23.17
N SER A 12 18.43 -4.89 -22.57
CA SER A 12 18.60 -4.93 -21.11
C SER A 12 18.45 -3.53 -20.48
N ILE A 13 19.03 -2.49 -21.09
CA ILE A 13 18.88 -1.10 -20.62
C ILE A 13 17.41 -0.67 -20.65
N LYS A 14 16.68 -0.95 -21.74
CA LYS A 14 15.23 -0.65 -21.81
C LYS A 14 14.42 -1.38 -20.73
N LYS A 15 14.76 -2.64 -20.44
CA LYS A 15 14.08 -3.43 -19.40
C LYS A 15 14.33 -2.85 -17.99
N ILE A 16 15.57 -2.45 -17.70
CA ILE A 16 15.94 -1.80 -16.44
C ILE A 16 15.25 -0.44 -16.32
N GLN A 17 15.20 0.35 -17.39
CA GLN A 17 14.53 1.65 -17.39
C GLN A 17 13.01 1.52 -17.19
N PHE A 18 12.38 0.51 -17.82
CA PHE A 18 10.98 0.18 -17.59
C PHE A 18 10.73 -0.23 -16.13
N LEU A 19 11.59 -1.09 -15.56
CA LEU A 19 11.52 -1.48 -14.14
C LEU A 19 11.66 -0.26 -13.24
N LYS A 20 12.65 0.61 -13.47
CA LYS A 20 12.89 1.80 -12.66
C LYS A 20 11.69 2.74 -12.65
N SER A 21 11.12 3.06 -13.81
CA SER A 21 9.96 3.96 -13.90
C SER A 21 8.71 3.43 -13.17
N ASN A 22 8.47 2.12 -13.24
CA ASN A 22 7.32 1.51 -12.58
C ASN A 22 7.57 1.36 -11.08
N LEU A 23 8.79 1.01 -10.68
CA LEU A 23 9.16 0.84 -9.29
C LEU A 23 9.11 2.16 -8.53
N ASP A 24 9.64 3.24 -9.11
CA ASP A 24 9.59 4.59 -8.52
C ASP A 24 8.13 5.04 -8.31
N PHE A 25 7.27 4.78 -9.30
CA PHE A 25 5.85 5.05 -9.20
C PHE A 25 5.19 4.23 -8.07
N LEU A 26 5.41 2.91 -8.03
CA LEU A 26 4.84 2.03 -7.01
C LEU A 26 5.33 2.39 -5.60
N PHE A 27 6.61 2.72 -5.44
CA PHE A 27 7.21 3.12 -4.17
C PHE A 27 6.63 4.43 -3.64
N LYS A 28 6.38 5.42 -4.51
CA LYS A 28 5.73 6.67 -4.13
C LYS A 28 4.36 6.41 -3.48
N TRP A 29 3.54 5.57 -4.10
CA TRP A 29 2.21 5.25 -3.59
C TRP A 29 2.24 4.36 -2.35
N PHE A 30 3.23 3.48 -2.26
CA PHE A 30 3.52 2.73 -1.04
C PHE A 30 3.80 3.67 0.14
N PHE A 31 4.71 4.64 -0.01
CA PHE A 31 5.04 5.58 1.07
C PHE A 31 3.87 6.45 1.51
N ILE A 32 3.01 6.85 0.57
CA ILE A 32 1.76 7.56 0.90
C ILE A 32 0.91 6.70 1.83
N GLY A 33 0.66 5.43 1.47
CA GLY A 33 -0.08 4.51 2.32
C GLY A 33 0.58 4.31 3.69
N PHE A 34 1.91 4.16 3.71
CA PHE A 34 2.69 3.96 4.92
C PHE A 34 2.59 5.14 5.91
N ILE A 35 2.75 6.36 5.42
CA ILE A 35 2.62 7.57 6.23
C ILE A 35 1.20 7.67 6.81
N PHE A 36 0.17 7.42 5.99
CA PHE A 36 -1.22 7.38 6.46
C PHE A 36 -1.45 6.32 7.54
N GLY A 37 -0.87 5.13 7.39
CA GLY A 37 -0.95 4.07 8.39
C GLY A 37 -0.41 4.50 9.76
N ASN A 38 0.77 5.12 9.77
CA ASN A 38 1.38 5.60 11.02
C ASN A 38 0.62 6.79 11.65
N ILE A 39 0.12 7.73 10.83
CA ILE A 39 -0.71 8.84 11.34
C ILE A 39 -2.00 8.30 11.95
N PHE A 40 -2.62 7.30 11.32
CA PHE A 40 -3.82 6.66 11.84
C PHE A 40 -3.59 5.96 13.17
N GLY A 41 -2.44 5.31 13.37
CA GLY A 41 -2.03 4.75 14.66
C GLY A 41 -2.05 5.79 15.79
N SER A 42 -1.46 6.96 15.52
CA SER A 42 -1.49 8.09 16.46
C SER A 42 -2.92 8.62 16.70
N PHE A 43 -3.77 8.61 15.68
CA PHE A 43 -5.18 8.99 15.79
C PHE A 43 -6.01 7.96 16.59
N LEU A 44 -5.69 6.67 16.52
CA LEU A 44 -6.36 5.64 17.31
C LEU A 44 -6.18 5.86 18.83
N ILE A 45 -5.02 6.38 19.24
CA ILE A 45 -4.77 6.74 20.65
C ILE A 45 -5.74 7.83 21.12
N PHE A 46 -6.06 8.79 20.26
CA PHE A 46 -7.09 9.79 20.55
C PHE A 46 -8.49 9.16 20.59
N LEU A 47 -8.84 8.32 19.62
CA LEU A 47 -10.13 7.60 19.59
C LEU A 47 -10.35 6.70 20.81
N ARG A 48 -9.30 6.04 21.31
CA ARG A 48 -9.36 5.17 22.51
C ARG A 48 -9.76 5.95 23.77
N LYS A 49 -9.47 7.26 23.84
CA LYS A 49 -9.95 8.09 24.96
C LYS A 49 -11.47 8.27 24.96
N TRP A 50 -12.12 8.10 23.81
CA TRP A 50 -13.56 8.30 23.63
C TRP A 50 -14.33 6.99 23.61
N ILE A 51 -13.73 5.90 23.11
CA ILE A 51 -14.34 4.57 23.04
C ILE A 51 -13.76 3.66 24.12
N LEU A 52 -14.64 3.13 24.98
CA LEU A 52 -14.29 2.31 26.14
C LEU A 52 -13.78 0.91 25.81
N TRP A 53 -13.98 0.41 24.58
CA TRP A 53 -13.65 -0.97 24.23
C TRP A 53 -12.82 -1.04 22.93
N ASP A 54 -11.57 -1.51 23.05
CA ASP A 54 -10.67 -1.70 21.91
C ASP A 54 -11.22 -2.65 20.85
N GLY A 55 -12.04 -3.64 21.25
CA GLY A 55 -12.72 -4.55 20.32
C GLY A 55 -13.69 -3.83 19.37
N LEU A 56 -14.33 -2.76 19.84
CA LEU A 56 -15.23 -1.94 19.04
C LEU A 56 -14.44 -1.14 18.00
N VAL A 57 -13.28 -0.61 18.40
CA VAL A 57 -12.37 0.12 17.51
C VAL A 57 -11.87 -0.80 16.40
N ILE A 58 -11.41 -2.01 16.74
CA ILE A 58 -10.96 -3.01 15.76
C ILE A 58 -12.09 -3.40 14.82
N PHE A 59 -13.31 -3.61 15.33
CA PHE A 59 -14.48 -3.92 14.52
C PHE A 59 -14.79 -2.81 13.49
N PHE A 60 -14.77 -1.54 13.91
CA PHE A 60 -14.95 -0.41 12.98
C PHE A 60 -13.82 -0.32 11.95
N VAL A 61 -12.57 -0.52 12.35
CA VAL A 61 -11.44 -0.54 11.41
C VAL A 61 -11.60 -1.64 10.37
N LEU A 62 -12.00 -2.84 10.79
CA LEU A 62 -12.27 -3.96 9.87
C LEU A 62 -13.41 -3.64 8.89
N LEU A 63 -14.51 -3.06 9.37
CA LEU A 63 -15.63 -2.64 8.51
C LEU A 63 -15.22 -1.58 7.48
N ILE A 64 -14.43 -0.59 7.89
CA ILE A 64 -13.91 0.45 6.98
C ILE A 64 -13.00 -0.18 5.93
N LEU A 65 -12.07 -1.06 6.33
CA LEU A 65 -11.17 -1.75 5.41
C LEU A 65 -11.93 -2.61 4.41
N GLU A 66 -12.95 -3.35 4.86
CA GLU A 66 -13.77 -4.20 4.00
C GLU A 66 -14.63 -3.37 3.03
N THR A 67 -15.20 -2.26 3.48
CA THR A 67 -15.97 -1.34 2.64
C THR A 67 -15.09 -0.72 1.54
N ILE A 68 -13.89 -0.24 1.91
CA ILE A 68 -12.90 0.28 0.94
C ILE A 68 -12.53 -0.83 -0.05
N ASN A 69 -12.31 -2.06 0.42
CA ASN A 69 -11.93 -3.18 -0.41
C ASN A 69 -13.03 -3.55 -1.41
N TYR A 70 -14.29 -3.60 -0.98
CA TYR A 70 -15.44 -3.85 -1.83
C TYR A 70 -15.56 -2.79 -2.93
N ILE A 71 -15.51 -1.51 -2.56
CA ILE A 71 -15.61 -0.39 -3.51
C ILE A 71 -14.48 -0.48 -4.56
N PHE A 72 -13.24 -0.71 -4.12
CA PHE A 72 -12.09 -0.64 -5.02
C PHE A 72 -11.83 -1.92 -5.84
N LEU A 73 -12.00 -3.11 -5.27
CA LEU A 73 -11.77 -4.35 -6.03
C LEU A 73 -12.93 -4.69 -6.96
N TYR A 74 -14.16 -4.51 -6.49
CA TYR A 74 -15.33 -4.96 -7.24
C TYR A 74 -15.81 -3.91 -8.26
N LYS A 75 -15.78 -2.62 -7.89
CA LYS A 75 -16.34 -1.55 -8.74
C LYS A 75 -15.34 -1.01 -9.78
N ILE A 76 -14.04 -1.00 -9.49
CA ILE A 76 -13.02 -0.49 -10.42
C ILE A 76 -12.54 -1.58 -11.40
N LYS A 77 -13.04 -1.49 -12.64
CA LYS A 77 -12.64 -2.33 -13.78
C LYS A 77 -11.29 -1.94 -14.40
N ARG A 78 -10.73 -0.77 -14.07
CA ARG A 78 -9.55 -0.20 -14.77
C ARG A 78 -8.23 -0.76 -14.22
N LYS A 79 -7.44 -1.43 -15.07
CA LYS A 79 -6.19 -2.14 -14.72
C LYS A 79 -5.11 -1.23 -14.10
N SER A 80 -4.99 0.02 -14.56
CA SER A 80 -3.98 0.98 -14.05
C SER A 80 -4.25 1.43 -12.61
N SER A 81 -5.52 1.69 -12.25
CA SER A 81 -5.89 2.13 -10.90
C SER A 81 -5.70 1.03 -9.86
N ARG A 82 -5.85 -0.26 -10.23
CA ARG A 82 -5.65 -1.39 -9.31
C ARG A 82 -4.24 -1.44 -8.72
N SER A 83 -3.23 -1.23 -9.55
CA SER A 83 -1.83 -1.26 -9.10
C SER A 83 -1.53 -0.20 -8.04
N LEU A 84 -2.14 0.99 -8.19
CA LEU A 84 -2.03 2.10 -7.24
C LEU A 84 -2.62 1.75 -5.88
N ILE A 85 -3.85 1.25 -5.90
CA ILE A 85 -4.60 0.92 -4.69
C ILE A 85 -3.87 -0.19 -3.91
N ILE A 86 -3.33 -1.18 -4.63
CA ILE A 86 -2.55 -2.25 -4.03
C ILE A 86 -1.30 -1.69 -3.33
N SER A 87 -0.54 -0.80 -3.98
CA SER A 87 0.64 -0.17 -3.36
C SER A 87 0.29 0.64 -2.11
N ILE A 88 -0.75 1.47 -2.16
CA ILE A 88 -1.22 2.25 -0.99
C ILE A 88 -1.66 1.30 0.13
N ARG A 89 -2.40 0.24 -0.21
CA ARG A 89 -2.90 -0.74 0.76
C ARG A 89 -1.77 -1.49 1.47
N ILE A 90 -0.77 -1.94 0.72
CA ILE A 90 0.40 -2.62 1.29
C ILE A 90 1.14 -1.66 2.24
N GLY A 91 1.33 -0.40 1.84
CA GLY A 91 1.92 0.62 2.71
C GLY A 91 1.12 0.86 3.99
N LEU A 92 -0.20 1.02 3.87
CA LEU A 92 -1.09 1.27 5.01
C LEU A 92 -1.11 0.10 5.99
N LEU A 93 -1.20 -1.14 5.50
CA LEU A 93 -1.15 -2.35 6.33
C LEU A 93 0.21 -2.50 7.03
N LEU A 94 1.31 -2.16 6.35
CA LEU A 94 2.63 -2.15 6.98
C LEU A 94 2.75 -1.07 8.06
N GLY A 95 2.18 0.11 7.86
CA GLY A 95 2.10 1.14 8.89
C GLY A 95 1.34 0.64 10.13
N PHE A 96 0.18 0.02 9.93
CA PHE A 96 -0.60 -0.59 11.02
C PHE A 96 0.17 -1.68 11.75
N LEU A 97 0.88 -2.54 11.00
CA LEU A 97 1.67 -3.62 11.57
C LEU A 97 2.79 -3.09 12.47
N ILE A 98 3.50 -2.05 12.03
CA ILE A 98 4.60 -1.45 12.80
C ILE A 98 4.07 -0.80 14.08
N ASP A 99 2.96 -0.09 14.01
CA ASP A 99 2.37 0.55 15.18
C ASP A 99 1.84 -0.49 16.18
N ALA A 100 1.16 -1.55 15.69
CA ALA A 100 0.72 -2.66 16.52
C ALA A 100 1.90 -3.41 17.18
N TYR A 101 2.99 -3.62 16.44
CA TYR A 101 4.21 -4.23 16.98
C TYR A 101 4.81 -3.39 18.10
N LYS A 102 4.91 -2.07 17.91
CA LYS A 102 5.43 -1.13 18.91
C LYS A 102 4.65 -1.13 20.23
N VAL A 103 3.33 -1.30 20.16
CA VAL A 103 2.47 -1.29 21.36
C VAL A 103 2.44 -2.67 22.04
N GLY A 104 2.83 -3.73 21.33
CA GLY A 104 2.83 -5.11 21.83
C GLY A 104 4.17 -5.67 22.32
N SER A 105 5.28 -4.96 22.12
CA SER A 105 6.62 -5.28 22.65
C SER A 105 6.85 -4.63 24.00
#